data_AF-A0A523UVE0-F1
#
_entry.id   AF-A0A523UVE0-F1
#
_cell.length_a   1.000
_cell.length_b   1.000
_cell.length_c   1.000
_cell.angle_alpha   90.00
_cell.angle_beta   90.00
_cell.angle_gamma   90.00
#
_symmetry.space_group_name_H-M   'P 1'
#
loop_
_entity.id
_entity.type
_entity.pdbx_description
1 polymer ?
#
loop_
_entity_poly.entity_id
_entity_poly.type
_entity_poly.pdbx_seq_one_letter_code
_entity_poly.pdbx_strand_id
1 'polypeptide(L)'
;MKRSHTKVSEGILQSILENTIKRFGKRVALIFDEKEITYRKLDKESNRLANGLKSLGITQGAKVGIMLPNIPEFVYAFFAIQKLGAIAVPINTLYKAGEILHVLRDSGAETVVTLSNYVPAIQEILHETNLKHIISVGEHDLVFADPCCKLVHLVLDKCNFEDADEIYQKMGHILMQIVRELGVANAWYKHRGSVRVDGKRLGGIVVQETENDYVVTLNLFIDRLDIDDFLEVIWVPAEIRDRIIEPITSIKEETGKTVTHEEFHEVVLSTLGTVLKRDLSHGKFTRDESFAYQRRKNLARK
;
A
#
# COMPACT_ATOMS: atom_id res chain seq x y z
N MET A 1 42.87 24.29 -9.29
CA MET A 1 41.49 23.96 -8.86
C MET A 1 40.88 25.17 -8.18
N LYS A 2 39.92 25.86 -8.82
CA LYS A 2 39.09 26.87 -8.12
C LYS A 2 38.13 26.11 -7.21
N ARG A 3 38.29 26.20 -5.89
CA ARG A 3 37.25 25.77 -4.95
C ARG A 3 36.05 26.70 -5.15
N SER A 4 34.97 26.22 -5.77
CA SER A 4 33.70 26.94 -5.74
C SER A 4 33.22 26.92 -4.29
N HIS A 5 33.23 28.07 -3.62
CA HIS A 5 32.57 28.22 -2.34
C HIS A 5 31.06 28.14 -2.57
N THR A 6 30.50 26.93 -2.49
CA THR A 6 29.05 26.75 -2.38
C THR A 6 28.64 27.43 -1.08
N LYS A 7 27.95 28.56 -1.17
CA LYS A 7 27.32 29.19 -0.02
C LYS A 7 26.29 28.22 0.54
N VAL A 8 26.62 27.59 1.66
CA VAL A 8 25.66 26.80 2.44
C VAL A 8 24.64 27.78 3.00
N SER A 9 23.35 27.47 2.84
CA SER A 9 22.30 28.31 3.42
C SER A 9 22.41 28.28 4.94
N GLU A 10 22.56 29.45 5.56
CA GLU A 10 22.48 29.57 7.01
C GLU A 10 21.01 29.45 7.46
N GLY A 11 20.77 28.67 8.51
CA GLY A 11 19.43 28.46 9.08
C GLY A 11 19.15 27.02 9.45
N ILE A 12 18.09 26.80 10.23
CA ILE A 12 17.60 25.44 10.53
C ILE A 12 17.02 24.81 9.26
N LEU A 13 17.15 23.50 9.13
CA LEU A 13 16.77 22.76 7.92
C LEU A 13 15.32 23.06 7.46
N GLN A 14 14.39 23.19 8.42
CA GLN A 14 13.02 23.61 8.15
C GLN A 14 12.95 24.96 7.40
N SER A 15 13.66 25.98 7.89
CA SER A 15 13.66 27.31 7.28
C SER A 15 14.27 27.32 5.87
N ILE A 16 15.30 26.49 5.65
CA ILE A 16 15.91 26.30 4.34
C ILE A 16 14.90 25.71 3.37
N LEU A 17 14.16 24.67 3.80
CA LEU A 17 13.12 24.04 3.00
C LEU A 17 11.98 25.03 2.69
N GLU A 18 11.45 25.74 3.68
CA GLU A 18 10.36 26.71 3.49
C GLU A 18 10.73 27.82 2.50
N ASN A 19 11.95 28.37 2.62
CA ASN A 19 12.46 29.36 1.69
C ASN A 19 12.64 28.80 0.27
N THR A 20 13.09 27.55 0.17
CA THR A 20 13.22 26.84 -1.11
C THR A 20 11.86 26.62 -1.76
N ILE A 21 10.84 26.20 -1.00
CA ILE A 21 9.48 26.00 -1.51
C ILE A 21 8.86 27.32 -1.98
N LYS A 22 9.04 28.41 -1.23
CA LYS A 22 8.55 29.73 -1.63
C LYS A 22 9.14 30.18 -2.97
N ARG A 23 10.42 29.93 -3.21
CA ARG A 23 11.13 30.35 -4.43
C ARG A 23 10.98 29.38 -5.59
N PHE A 24 10.94 28.08 -5.31
CA PHE A 24 11.11 27.02 -6.29
C PHE A 24 10.02 25.94 -6.21
N GLY A 25 8.85 26.24 -5.63
CA GLY A 25 7.81 25.24 -5.37
C GLY A 25 7.34 24.43 -6.58
N LYS A 26 7.44 24.94 -7.80
CA LYS A 26 7.10 24.20 -9.04
C LYS A 26 8.23 23.35 -9.59
N ARG A 27 9.47 23.51 -9.11
CA ARG A 27 10.61 22.69 -9.54
C ARG A 27 10.50 21.30 -8.94
N VAL A 28 11.04 20.32 -9.67
CA VAL A 28 11.19 18.95 -9.21
C VAL A 28 12.12 18.92 -8.00
N ALA A 29 11.68 18.27 -6.93
CA ALA A 29 12.43 18.05 -5.70
C ALA A 29 12.92 16.60 -5.60
N LEU A 30 12.07 15.65 -6.00
CA LEU A 30 12.38 14.22 -6.01
C LEU A 30 11.97 13.64 -7.36
N ILE A 31 12.76 12.69 -7.83
CA ILE A 31 12.40 11.78 -8.91
C ILE A 31 12.40 10.39 -8.29
N PHE A 32 11.28 9.70 -8.40
CA PHE A 32 11.12 8.34 -7.92
C PHE A 32 10.40 7.55 -9.01
N ASP A 33 11.03 6.50 -9.51
CA ASP A 33 10.70 5.85 -10.78
C ASP A 33 10.51 6.90 -11.89
N GLU A 34 9.39 6.84 -12.61
CA GLU A 34 9.04 7.81 -13.66
C GLU A 34 8.26 9.02 -13.14
N LYS A 35 8.11 9.15 -11.81
CA LYS A 35 7.31 10.22 -11.21
C LYS A 35 8.18 11.36 -10.70
N GLU A 36 7.88 12.55 -11.18
CA GLU A 36 8.45 13.79 -10.66
C GLU A 36 7.58 14.36 -9.53
N ILE A 37 8.20 14.59 -8.37
CA ILE A 37 7.56 15.22 -7.21
C ILE A 37 8.15 16.62 -7.05
N THR A 38 7.30 17.64 -7.16
CA THR A 38 7.72 19.04 -6.99
C THR A 38 7.93 19.41 -5.51
N TYR A 39 8.71 20.46 -5.25
CA TYR A 39 8.89 21.00 -3.90
C TYR A 39 7.56 21.34 -3.20
N ARG A 40 6.56 21.83 -3.96
CA ARG A 40 5.23 22.12 -3.42
C ARG A 40 4.48 20.85 -3.00
N LYS A 41 4.60 19.77 -3.78
CA LYS A 41 3.99 18.48 -3.42
C LYS A 41 4.68 17.88 -2.19
N LEU A 42 6.01 17.90 -2.15
CA LEU A 42 6.78 17.48 -0.98
C LEU A 42 6.35 18.25 0.29
N ASP A 43 6.20 19.57 0.20
CA ASP A 43 5.72 20.39 1.32
C ASP A 43 4.31 19.99 1.77
N LYS A 44 3.39 19.79 0.81
CA LYS A 44 2.02 19.37 1.12
C LYS A 44 1.99 18.03 1.86
N GLU A 45 2.72 17.03 1.39
CA GLU A 45 2.73 15.69 1.98
C GLU A 45 3.43 15.68 3.35
N SER A 46 4.59 16.35 3.47
CA SER A 46 5.30 16.49 4.75
C SER A 46 4.51 17.31 5.79
N ASN A 47 3.79 18.35 5.39
CA ASN A 47 2.89 19.09 6.29
C ASN A 47 1.71 18.23 6.75
N ARG A 48 1.14 17.40 5.85
CA ARG A 48 0.05 16.49 6.23
C ARG A 48 0.53 15.51 7.30
N LEU A 49 1.68 14.88 7.08
CA LEU A 49 2.27 13.96 8.04
C LEU A 49 2.64 14.66 9.36
N ALA A 50 3.22 15.87 9.30
CA ALA A 50 3.56 16.64 10.50
C ALA A 50 2.32 16.94 11.36
N ASN A 51 1.21 17.33 10.75
CA ASN A 51 -0.04 17.57 11.48
C ASN A 51 -0.60 16.28 12.10
N GLY A 52 -0.51 15.14 11.39
CA GLY A 52 -0.88 13.83 11.93
C GLY A 52 -0.03 13.46 13.15
N LEU A 53 1.30 13.54 13.03
CA LEU A 53 2.24 13.31 14.12
C LEU A 53 1.95 14.23 15.32
N LYS A 54 1.69 15.52 15.07
CA LYS A 54 1.34 16.48 16.12
C LYS A 54 0.07 16.09 16.87
N SER A 55 -0.94 15.57 16.16
CA SER A 55 -2.19 15.11 16.79
C SER A 55 -1.99 13.89 17.71
N LEU A 56 -0.92 13.12 17.48
CA LEU A 56 -0.47 12.03 18.35
C LEU A 56 0.41 12.51 19.52
N GLY A 57 0.54 13.83 19.73
CA GLY A 57 1.34 14.41 20.81
C GLY A 57 2.84 14.53 20.50
N ILE A 58 3.26 14.25 19.27
CA ILE A 58 4.67 14.37 18.86
C ILE A 58 4.99 15.85 18.65
N THR A 59 5.93 16.34 19.46
CA THR A 59 6.28 17.76 19.52
C THR A 59 7.80 17.94 19.53
N GLN A 60 8.26 19.16 19.71
CA GLN A 60 9.67 19.51 19.71
C GLN A 60 10.49 18.63 20.66
N GLY A 61 11.62 18.11 20.19
CA GLY A 61 12.52 17.23 20.95
C GLY A 61 12.07 15.76 21.02
N ALA A 62 10.85 15.43 20.60
CA ALA A 62 10.40 14.04 20.51
C ALA A 62 11.27 13.28 19.50
N LYS A 63 11.58 12.01 19.79
CA LYS A 63 12.42 11.16 18.93
C LYS A 63 11.53 10.20 18.16
N VAL A 64 11.66 10.22 16.85
CA VAL A 64 10.82 9.43 15.93
C VAL A 64 11.73 8.57 15.07
N GLY A 65 11.60 7.25 15.23
CA GLY A 65 12.25 6.28 14.36
C GLY A 65 11.74 6.39 12.94
N ILE A 66 12.64 6.36 11.95
CA ILE A 66 12.29 6.26 10.53
C ILE A 66 12.91 4.96 10.02
N MET A 67 12.06 3.98 9.73
CA MET A 67 12.43 2.69 9.15
C MET A 67 11.79 2.57 7.76
N LEU A 68 12.29 3.35 6.81
CA LEU A 68 11.78 3.41 5.44
C LEU A 68 12.93 3.23 4.44
N PRO A 69 12.68 2.57 3.29
CA PRO A 69 13.66 2.46 2.22
C PRO A 69 13.78 3.80 1.47
N ASN A 70 14.54 3.83 0.38
CA ASN A 70 14.74 5.03 -0.45
C ASN A 70 13.50 5.34 -1.31
N ILE A 71 12.41 5.72 -0.66
CA ILE A 71 11.10 6.05 -1.26
C ILE A 71 10.67 7.48 -0.89
N PRO A 72 9.70 8.10 -1.60
CA PRO A 72 9.26 9.47 -1.29
C PRO A 72 8.79 9.68 0.15
N GLU A 73 8.15 8.67 0.73
CA GLU A 73 7.64 8.66 2.10
C GLU A 73 8.75 8.88 3.13
N PHE A 74 9.97 8.40 2.86
CA PHE A 74 11.14 8.69 3.72
C PHE A 74 11.39 10.19 3.78
N VAL A 75 11.40 10.86 2.63
CA VAL A 75 11.64 12.31 2.55
C VAL A 75 10.50 13.09 3.19
N TYR A 76 9.26 12.64 3.00
CA TYR A 76 8.09 13.25 3.65
C TYR A 76 8.16 13.12 5.16
N ALA A 77 8.48 11.93 5.69
CA ALA A 77 8.62 11.65 7.11
C ALA A 77 9.74 12.48 7.73
N PHE A 78 10.90 12.50 7.09
CA PHE A 78 12.04 13.27 7.55
C PHE A 78 11.68 14.76 7.69
N PHE A 79 11.13 15.40 6.66
CA PHE A 79 10.75 16.81 6.75
C PHE A 79 9.55 17.07 7.66
N ALA A 80 8.61 16.13 7.79
CA ALA A 80 7.51 16.23 8.74
C ALA A 80 8.02 16.32 10.18
N ILE A 81 8.95 15.44 10.55
CA ILE A 81 9.60 15.40 11.86
C ILE A 81 10.37 16.70 12.11
N GLN A 82 11.11 17.19 11.11
CA GLN A 82 11.86 18.43 11.23
C GLN A 82 10.96 19.67 11.38
N LYS A 83 9.80 19.70 10.73
CA LYS A 83 8.79 20.77 10.90
C LYS A 83 8.18 20.82 12.31
N LEU A 84 8.19 19.71 13.03
CA LEU A 84 7.75 19.65 14.43
C LEU A 84 8.86 20.02 15.42
N GLY A 85 10.09 20.22 14.95
CA GLY A 85 11.26 20.32 15.80
C GLY A 85 11.60 19.00 16.51
N ALA A 86 11.08 17.88 16.00
CA ALA A 86 11.36 16.54 16.49
C ALA A 86 12.66 16.00 15.85
N ILE A 87 13.18 14.91 16.40
CA ILE A 87 14.45 14.28 16.04
C ILE A 87 14.15 13.01 15.26
N ALA A 88 14.63 12.95 14.02
CA ALA A 88 14.58 11.74 13.20
C ALA A 88 15.68 10.77 13.63
N VAL A 89 15.30 9.54 13.97
CA VAL A 89 16.21 8.45 14.32
C VAL A 89 16.19 7.44 13.17
N PRO A 90 17.23 7.39 12.32
CA PRO A 90 17.25 6.45 11.21
C PRO A 90 17.39 5.01 11.71
N ILE A 91 16.55 4.11 11.20
CA ILE A 91 16.59 2.67 11.47
C ILE A 91 16.73 1.97 10.12
N ASN A 92 17.74 1.11 9.97
CA ASN A 92 17.95 0.38 8.73
C ASN A 92 16.82 -0.65 8.52
N THR A 93 16.21 -0.66 7.34
CA THR A 93 15.15 -1.60 6.98
C THR A 93 15.61 -3.06 6.92
N LEU A 94 16.92 -3.30 6.83
CA LEU A 94 17.52 -4.64 6.85
C LEU A 94 17.79 -5.18 8.26
N TYR A 95 17.57 -4.36 9.30
CA TYR A 95 17.79 -4.80 10.69
C TYR A 95 16.73 -5.81 11.13
N LYS A 96 17.19 -6.82 11.86
CA LYS A 96 16.33 -7.80 12.53
C LYS A 96 15.84 -7.24 13.86
N ALA A 97 14.83 -7.90 14.43
CA ALA A 97 14.21 -7.59 15.72
C ALA A 97 15.20 -7.08 16.79
N GLY A 98 16.27 -7.83 17.08
CA GLY A 98 17.26 -7.45 18.10
C GLY A 98 18.02 -6.15 17.81
N GLU A 99 18.35 -5.88 16.54
CA GLU A 99 19.05 -4.65 16.11
C GLU A 99 18.10 -3.45 16.16
N ILE A 100 16.84 -3.64 15.74
CA ILE A 100 15.79 -2.62 15.86
C ILE A 100 15.60 -2.26 17.34
N LEU A 101 15.49 -3.27 18.21
CA LEU A 101 15.34 -3.07 19.65
C LEU A 101 16.48 -2.27 20.25
N HIS A 102 17.72 -2.55 19.83
CA HIS A 102 18.89 -1.82 20.27
C HIS A 102 18.78 -0.33 19.93
N VAL A 103 18.46 0.01 18.68
CA VAL A 103 18.30 1.42 18.25
C VAL A 103 17.15 2.11 18.99
N LEU A 104 16.03 1.43 19.17
CA LEU A 104 14.87 1.99 19.88
C LEU A 104 15.16 2.26 21.35
N ARG A 105 15.88 1.35 22.03
CA ARG A 105 16.28 1.54 23.43
C ARG A 105 17.32 2.64 23.60
N ASP A 106 18.35 2.65 22.75
CA ASP A 106 19.43 3.64 22.82
C ASP A 106 18.91 5.06 22.51
N SER A 107 18.12 5.19 21.44
CA SER A 107 17.51 6.47 21.11
C SER A 107 16.44 6.87 22.13
N GLY A 108 15.69 5.93 22.68
CA GLY A 108 14.48 6.21 23.47
C GLY A 108 13.34 6.76 22.60
N ALA A 109 13.27 6.36 21.33
CA ALA A 109 12.16 6.70 20.45
C ALA A 109 10.87 6.00 20.90
N GLU A 110 9.79 6.77 21.02
CA GLU A 110 8.46 6.26 21.41
C GLU A 110 7.51 6.15 20.20
N THR A 111 7.98 6.56 19.00
CA THR A 111 7.21 6.45 17.76
C THR A 111 8.12 5.99 16.63
N VAL A 112 7.63 5.13 15.75
CA VAL A 112 8.31 4.72 14.52
C VAL A 112 7.40 4.96 13.33
N VAL A 113 7.95 5.55 12.26
CA VAL A 113 7.35 5.60 10.93
C VAL A 113 8.00 4.51 10.07
N THR A 114 7.21 3.62 9.50
CA THR A 114 7.69 2.43 8.78
C THR A 114 6.74 2.01 7.65
N LEU A 115 7.15 1.11 6.76
CA LEU A 115 6.23 0.41 5.85
C LEU A 115 5.55 -0.76 6.57
N SER A 116 4.34 -1.13 6.10
CA SER A 116 3.53 -2.22 6.68
C SER A 116 4.26 -3.56 6.73
N ASN A 117 5.09 -3.86 5.73
CA ASN A 117 5.85 -5.12 5.64
C ASN A 117 6.94 -5.26 6.73
N TYR A 118 7.40 -4.15 7.34
CA TYR A 118 8.38 -4.19 8.44
C TYR A 118 7.75 -4.22 9.83
N VAL A 119 6.44 -3.95 9.94
CA VAL A 119 5.72 -3.96 11.23
C VAL A 119 5.88 -5.28 12.00
N PRO A 120 5.84 -6.48 11.38
CA PRO A 120 6.02 -7.74 12.11
C PRO A 120 7.33 -7.81 12.91
N ALA A 121 8.44 -7.33 12.37
CA ALA A 121 9.74 -7.33 13.06
C ALA A 121 9.74 -6.41 14.29
N ILE A 122 8.98 -5.31 14.26
CA ILE A 122 8.78 -4.41 15.41
C ILE A 122 7.83 -5.05 16.43
N GLN A 123 6.79 -5.78 15.97
CA GLN A 123 5.85 -6.46 16.85
C GLN A 123 6.53 -7.55 17.70
N GLU A 124 7.51 -8.27 17.14
CA GLU A 124 8.30 -9.28 17.88
C GLU A 124 8.95 -8.70 19.15
N ILE A 125 9.34 -7.43 19.11
CA ILE A 125 10.05 -6.75 20.21
C ILE A 125 9.18 -5.75 20.97
N LEU A 126 7.89 -5.64 20.65
CA LEU A 126 7.05 -4.55 21.16
C LEU A 126 7.01 -4.51 22.70
N HIS A 127 6.91 -5.70 23.31
CA HIS A 127 6.91 -5.92 24.76
C HIS A 127 8.22 -5.49 25.47
N GLU A 128 9.27 -5.23 24.70
CA GLU A 128 10.60 -4.85 25.17
C GLU A 128 10.95 -3.37 24.88
N THR A 129 10.02 -2.62 24.28
CA THR A 129 10.19 -1.22 23.86
C THR A 129 9.26 -0.27 24.63
N ASN A 130 9.54 1.03 24.54
CA ASN A 130 8.64 2.10 25.00
C ASN A 130 7.79 2.69 23.85
N LEU A 131 7.60 1.95 22.76
CA LEU A 131 6.85 2.44 21.61
C LEU A 131 5.37 2.65 21.97
N LYS A 132 4.89 3.87 21.73
CA LYS A 132 3.48 4.27 21.85
C LYS A 132 2.77 4.23 20.49
N HIS A 133 3.50 4.51 19.41
CA HIS A 133 2.93 4.60 18.06
C HIS A 133 3.82 3.88 17.03
N ILE A 134 3.19 3.01 16.23
CA ILE A 134 3.77 2.49 14.99
C ILE A 134 2.93 3.08 13.86
N ILE A 135 3.53 3.95 13.07
CA ILE A 135 2.88 4.65 11.97
C ILE A 135 3.30 3.98 10.69
N SER A 136 2.41 3.18 10.13
CA SER A 136 2.63 2.60 8.82
C SER A 136 2.33 3.63 7.73
N VAL A 137 3.24 3.77 6.76
CA VAL A 137 3.07 4.58 5.55
C VAL A 137 3.05 3.67 4.32
N GLY A 138 2.53 4.19 3.22
CA GLY A 138 2.22 3.42 2.02
C GLY A 138 0.71 3.20 1.87
N GLU A 139 0.28 2.94 0.63
CA GLU A 139 -1.12 2.66 0.33
C GLU A 139 -1.57 1.41 1.11
N HIS A 140 -2.53 1.59 2.02
CA HIS A 140 -3.24 0.48 2.60
C HIS A 140 -4.39 0.18 1.65
N ASP A 141 -4.20 -0.83 0.81
CA ASP A 141 -5.31 -1.39 0.07
C ASP A 141 -6.13 -2.26 1.03
N LEU A 142 -7.18 -1.68 1.58
CA LEU A 142 -8.24 -2.42 2.26
C LEU A 142 -9.03 -3.17 1.18
N VAL A 143 -8.82 -4.49 1.11
CA VAL A 143 -9.67 -5.38 0.33
C VAL A 143 -10.77 -5.90 1.25
N PHE A 144 -12.00 -5.44 1.00
CA PHE A 144 -13.18 -5.97 1.67
C PHE A 144 -13.61 -7.30 1.03
N ALA A 145 -13.86 -8.30 1.86
CA ALA A 145 -14.27 -9.64 1.44
C ALA A 145 -15.67 -9.95 2.00
N ASP A 146 -16.68 -9.77 1.17
CA ASP A 146 -18.06 -10.16 1.44
C ASP A 146 -18.37 -11.52 0.79
N PRO A 147 -19.35 -12.30 1.28
CA PRO A 147 -19.90 -13.43 0.52
C PRO A 147 -20.30 -13.09 -0.93
N CYS A 148 -20.69 -11.84 -1.21
CA CYS A 148 -21.00 -11.35 -2.55
C CYS A 148 -19.77 -11.12 -3.45
N CYS A 149 -18.57 -11.10 -2.86
CA CYS A 149 -17.30 -10.88 -3.55
C CYS A 149 -16.59 -12.19 -3.88
N LYS A 150 -15.83 -12.20 -4.98
CA LYS A 150 -14.79 -13.19 -5.23
C LYS A 150 -13.43 -12.53 -5.30
N LEU A 151 -12.47 -13.15 -4.63
CA LEU A 151 -11.08 -12.73 -4.58
C LEU A 151 -10.21 -13.79 -5.26
N VAL A 152 -9.29 -13.33 -6.10
CA VAL A 152 -8.23 -14.16 -6.68
C VAL A 152 -6.90 -13.55 -6.26
N HIS A 153 -6.12 -14.32 -5.50
CA HIS A 153 -4.79 -13.93 -5.06
C HIS A 153 -3.73 -14.60 -5.93
N LEU A 154 -2.82 -13.79 -6.47
CA LEU A 154 -1.71 -14.23 -7.29
C LEU A 154 -0.41 -13.74 -6.67
N VAL A 155 0.60 -14.61 -6.60
CA VAL A 155 1.97 -14.24 -6.23
C VAL A 155 2.83 -14.38 -7.47
N LEU A 156 3.42 -13.28 -7.90
CA LEU A 156 4.12 -13.15 -9.18
C LEU A 156 5.52 -12.61 -8.95
N ASP A 157 6.54 -13.30 -9.46
CA ASP A 157 7.92 -12.83 -9.35
C ASP A 157 8.12 -11.58 -10.23
N LYS A 158 8.70 -10.53 -9.63
CA LYS A 158 8.95 -9.24 -10.27
C LYS A 158 9.81 -9.33 -11.51
N CYS A 159 10.73 -10.29 -11.60
CA CYS A 159 11.63 -10.39 -12.76
C CYS A 159 10.91 -10.69 -14.09
N ASN A 160 9.61 -11.02 -14.04
CA ASN A 160 8.77 -11.20 -15.22
C ASN A 160 8.09 -9.91 -15.71
N PHE A 161 8.41 -8.76 -15.11
CA PHE A 161 7.84 -7.45 -15.43
C PHE A 161 8.95 -6.42 -15.55
N GLU A 162 8.84 -5.52 -16.53
CA GLU A 162 9.78 -4.43 -16.76
C GLU A 162 9.65 -3.36 -15.66
N ASP A 163 8.43 -3.06 -15.24
CA ASP A 163 8.13 -2.08 -14.20
C ASP A 163 6.80 -2.38 -13.46
N ALA A 164 6.50 -1.54 -12.47
CA ALA A 164 5.28 -1.63 -11.68
C ALA A 164 4.02 -1.18 -12.44
N ASP A 165 4.10 -0.55 -13.61
CA ASP A 165 2.95 -0.20 -14.43
C ASP A 165 2.49 -1.38 -15.31
N GLU A 166 3.44 -2.14 -15.85
CA GLU A 166 3.18 -3.30 -16.70
C GLU A 166 2.28 -4.32 -15.99
N ILE A 167 2.49 -4.54 -14.68
CA ILE A 167 1.64 -5.44 -13.89
C ILE A 167 0.18 -4.97 -13.84
N TYR A 168 -0.09 -3.67 -13.66
CA TYR A 168 -1.46 -3.14 -13.66
C TYR A 168 -2.12 -3.27 -15.02
N GLN A 169 -1.36 -3.12 -16.11
CA GLN A 169 -1.88 -3.29 -17.46
C GLN A 169 -2.23 -4.76 -17.74
N LYS A 170 -1.31 -5.68 -17.42
CA LYS A 170 -1.47 -7.12 -17.65
C LYS A 170 -2.58 -7.71 -16.78
N MET A 171 -2.61 -7.37 -15.49
CA MET A 171 -3.67 -7.80 -14.58
C MET A 171 -5.01 -7.15 -14.95
N GLY A 172 -5.00 -5.89 -15.39
CA GLY A 172 -6.17 -5.18 -15.94
C GLY A 172 -6.79 -5.92 -17.13
N HIS A 173 -5.95 -6.36 -18.06
CA HIS A 173 -6.37 -7.15 -19.21
C HIS A 173 -6.98 -8.50 -18.80
N ILE A 174 -6.33 -9.23 -17.89
CA ILE A 174 -6.84 -10.50 -17.34
C ILE A 174 -8.21 -10.29 -16.70
N LEU A 175 -8.34 -9.29 -15.83
CA LEU A 175 -9.58 -9.01 -15.13
C LEU A 175 -10.71 -8.63 -16.10
N MET A 176 -10.41 -7.83 -17.12
CA MET A 176 -11.35 -7.47 -18.18
C MET A 176 -11.81 -8.68 -18.98
N GLN A 177 -10.92 -9.63 -19.28
CA GLN A 177 -11.27 -10.85 -19.98
C GLN A 177 -12.19 -11.74 -19.13
N ILE A 178 -11.86 -11.93 -17.84
CA ILE A 178 -12.74 -12.64 -16.88
C ILE A 178 -14.14 -12.01 -16.87
N VAL A 179 -14.23 -10.68 -16.74
CA VAL A 179 -15.51 -9.96 -16.68
C VAL A 179 -16.34 -10.14 -17.96
N ARG A 180 -15.69 -10.16 -19.12
CA ARG A 180 -16.36 -10.41 -20.41
C ARG A 180 -16.84 -11.86 -20.54
N GLU A 181 -16.01 -12.82 -20.13
CA GLU A 181 -16.37 -14.24 -20.13
C GLU A 181 -17.54 -14.54 -19.16
N LEU A 182 -17.65 -13.78 -18.06
CA LEU A 182 -18.78 -13.81 -17.15
C LEU A 182 -20.04 -13.08 -17.68
N GLY A 183 -19.99 -12.51 -18.88
CA GLY A 183 -21.16 -11.98 -19.60
C GLY A 183 -21.33 -10.46 -19.57
N VAL A 184 -20.40 -9.70 -18.95
CA VAL A 184 -20.51 -8.24 -18.89
C VAL A 184 -19.76 -7.60 -20.07
N ALA A 185 -20.52 -7.23 -21.12
CA ALA A 185 -19.94 -6.73 -22.36
C ALA A 185 -19.40 -5.29 -22.28
N ASN A 186 -20.09 -4.41 -21.54
CA ASN A 186 -19.81 -2.97 -21.52
C ASN A 186 -18.84 -2.54 -20.40
N ALA A 187 -18.12 -3.50 -19.80
CA ALA A 187 -17.12 -3.19 -18.80
C ALA A 187 -15.90 -2.50 -19.41
N TRP A 188 -15.27 -1.63 -18.62
CA TRP A 188 -13.99 -1.02 -18.95
C TRP A 188 -13.09 -0.92 -17.71
N TYR A 189 -11.79 -0.91 -17.95
CA TYR A 189 -10.79 -0.84 -16.89
C TYR A 189 -10.21 0.57 -16.79
N LYS A 190 -10.28 1.15 -15.59
CA LYS A 190 -9.59 2.39 -15.26
C LYS A 190 -8.18 2.04 -14.77
N HIS A 191 -7.16 2.49 -15.51
CA HIS A 191 -5.75 2.20 -15.21
C HIS A 191 -5.41 2.39 -13.73
N ARG A 192 -4.65 1.44 -13.16
CA ARG A 192 -4.31 1.36 -11.72
C ARG A 192 -5.54 1.50 -10.81
N GLY A 193 -6.58 0.73 -11.08
CA GLY A 193 -7.80 0.87 -10.29
C GLY A 193 -8.87 -0.17 -10.57
N SER A 194 -10.05 0.32 -10.92
CA SER A 194 -11.30 -0.44 -10.90
C SER A 194 -11.76 -0.83 -12.29
N VAL A 195 -12.42 -1.98 -12.39
CA VAL A 195 -13.31 -2.30 -13.51
C VAL A 195 -14.67 -1.69 -13.26
N ARG A 196 -15.26 -1.09 -14.31
CA ARG A 196 -16.50 -0.32 -14.22
C ARG A 196 -17.48 -0.63 -15.34
N VAL A 197 -18.76 -0.46 -15.04
CA VAL A 197 -19.89 -0.48 -15.99
C VAL A 197 -20.75 0.75 -15.72
N ASP A 198 -21.00 1.57 -16.74
CA ASP A 198 -21.81 2.80 -16.64
C ASP A 198 -21.44 3.71 -15.45
N GLY A 199 -20.13 3.81 -15.17
CA GLY A 199 -19.57 4.62 -14.07
C GLY A 199 -19.58 3.94 -12.70
N LYS A 200 -20.34 2.86 -12.52
CA LYS A 200 -20.37 2.04 -11.30
C LYS A 200 -19.19 1.08 -11.25
N ARG A 201 -18.66 0.83 -10.06
CA ARG A 201 -17.54 -0.11 -9.84
C ARG A 201 -18.04 -1.55 -9.77
N LEU A 202 -17.44 -2.42 -10.55
CA LEU A 202 -17.70 -3.87 -10.58
C LEU A 202 -16.62 -4.67 -9.84
N GLY A 203 -15.43 -4.11 -9.70
CA GLY A 203 -14.30 -4.75 -9.06
C GLY A 203 -13.02 -3.97 -9.27
N GLY A 204 -11.87 -4.60 -9.08
CA GLY A 204 -10.58 -3.97 -9.30
C GLY A 204 -9.39 -4.82 -8.97
N ILE A 205 -8.24 -4.16 -8.95
CA ILE A 205 -6.93 -4.78 -8.77
C ILE A 205 -6.21 -4.03 -7.67
N VAL A 206 -5.68 -4.80 -6.74
CA VAL A 206 -4.78 -4.35 -5.68
C VAL A 206 -3.45 -5.03 -5.92
N VAL A 207 -2.37 -4.28 -5.98
CA VAL A 207 -1.02 -4.82 -6.17
C VAL A 207 -0.18 -4.39 -4.98
N GLN A 208 0.24 -5.36 -4.19
CA GLN A 208 1.18 -5.15 -3.10
C GLN A 208 2.56 -5.60 -3.55
N GLU A 209 3.54 -4.76 -3.31
CA GLU A 209 4.92 -5.03 -3.65
C GLU A 209 5.66 -5.56 -2.42
N THR A 210 6.35 -6.70 -2.57
CA THR A 210 7.30 -7.21 -1.56
C THR A 210 8.73 -7.09 -2.10
N GLU A 211 9.74 -7.70 -1.48
CA GLU A 211 11.14 -7.55 -1.96
C GLU A 211 11.31 -8.07 -3.40
N ASN A 212 10.87 -9.30 -3.66
CA ASN A 212 11.05 -9.99 -4.95
C ASN A 212 9.75 -10.30 -5.69
N ASP A 213 8.61 -10.18 -5.02
CA ASP A 213 7.32 -10.59 -5.57
C ASP A 213 6.30 -9.46 -5.57
N TYR A 214 5.37 -9.53 -6.52
CA TYR A 214 4.09 -8.85 -6.46
C TYR A 214 3.02 -9.80 -5.91
N VAL A 215 2.29 -9.33 -4.92
CA VAL A 215 1.06 -9.97 -4.43
C VAL A 215 -0.12 -9.21 -5.03
N VAL A 216 -0.76 -9.81 -6.02
CA VAL A 216 -1.91 -9.23 -6.71
C VAL A 216 -3.20 -9.82 -6.15
N THR A 217 -4.14 -8.96 -5.82
CA THR A 217 -5.50 -9.33 -5.46
C THR A 217 -6.48 -8.77 -6.48
N LEU A 218 -7.11 -9.66 -7.24
CA LEU A 218 -8.26 -9.32 -8.08
C LEU A 218 -9.51 -9.43 -7.23
N ASN A 219 -10.37 -8.41 -7.26
CA ASN A 219 -11.68 -8.45 -6.60
C ASN A 219 -12.79 -8.22 -7.62
N LEU A 220 -13.86 -9.00 -7.52
CA LEU A 220 -15.08 -8.85 -8.32
C LEU A 220 -16.31 -9.00 -7.44
N PHE A 221 -17.27 -8.10 -7.60
CA PHE A 221 -18.59 -8.21 -7.01
C PHE A 221 -19.44 -9.14 -7.88
N ILE A 222 -19.72 -10.34 -7.37
CA ILE A 222 -20.55 -11.32 -8.07
C ILE A 222 -22.02 -11.06 -7.82
N ASP A 223 -22.37 -10.73 -6.57
CA ASP A 223 -23.71 -10.30 -6.17
C ASP A 223 -23.67 -8.89 -5.59
N ARG A 224 -24.85 -8.30 -5.39
CA ARG A 224 -24.99 -6.95 -4.86
C ARG A 224 -24.36 -6.87 -3.47
N LEU A 225 -23.44 -5.91 -3.30
CA LEU A 225 -22.92 -5.53 -2.01
C LEU A 225 -23.93 -4.60 -1.31
N ASP A 226 -24.31 -4.93 -0.08
CA ASP A 226 -25.04 -3.99 0.76
C ASP A 226 -24.06 -2.96 1.35
N ILE A 227 -24.27 -1.69 1.00
CA ILE A 227 -23.41 -0.60 1.43
C ILE A 227 -23.63 -0.29 2.91
N ASP A 228 -24.83 -0.52 3.44
CA ASP A 228 -25.12 -0.26 4.84
C ASP A 228 -24.37 -1.27 5.73
N ASP A 229 -24.42 -2.56 5.39
CA ASP A 229 -23.63 -3.61 6.06
C ASP A 229 -22.11 -3.32 5.99
N PHE A 230 -21.63 -2.84 4.84
CA PHE A 230 -20.24 -2.45 4.67
C PHE A 230 -19.83 -1.32 5.63
N LEU A 231 -20.70 -0.32 5.84
CA LEU A 231 -20.43 0.81 6.72
C LEU A 231 -20.56 0.47 8.22
N GLU A 232 -21.25 -0.60 8.58
CA GLU A 232 -21.27 -1.09 9.96
C GLU A 232 -19.91 -1.66 10.39
N VAL A 233 -19.19 -2.29 9.46
CA VAL A 233 -17.89 -2.92 9.72
C VAL A 233 -16.74 -1.91 9.64
N ILE A 234 -16.85 -0.90 8.77
CA ILE A 234 -15.79 0.08 8.53
C ILE A 234 -16.26 1.48 8.96
N TRP A 235 -15.67 1.98 10.04
CA TRP A 235 -15.91 3.36 10.45
C TRP A 235 -15.23 4.34 9.49
N VAL A 236 -16.05 5.13 8.79
CA VAL A 236 -15.61 6.20 7.89
C VAL A 236 -16.12 7.56 8.40
N PRO A 237 -15.23 8.52 8.71
CA PRO A 237 -15.60 9.90 9.04
C PRO A 237 -16.53 10.52 7.98
N ALA A 238 -17.52 11.28 8.41
CA ALA A 238 -18.54 11.85 7.52
C ALA A 238 -17.93 12.74 6.42
N GLU A 239 -16.83 13.44 6.71
CA GLU A 239 -16.17 14.38 5.81
C GLU A 239 -15.49 13.71 4.60
N ILE A 240 -15.21 12.41 4.72
CA ILE A 240 -14.58 11.61 3.66
C ILE A 240 -15.53 10.56 3.06
N ARG A 241 -16.65 10.27 3.74
CA ARG A 241 -17.65 9.28 3.31
C ARG A 241 -18.15 9.54 1.89
N ASP A 242 -18.57 10.77 1.60
CA ASP A 242 -19.08 11.18 0.27
C ASP A 242 -18.01 11.15 -0.84
N ARG A 243 -16.73 11.02 -0.47
CA ARG A 243 -15.60 10.94 -1.42
C ARG A 243 -15.13 9.52 -1.68
N ILE A 244 -15.47 8.58 -0.79
CA ILE A 244 -15.00 7.19 -0.82
C ILE A 244 -16.13 6.26 -1.27
N ILE A 245 -17.38 6.56 -0.90
CA ILE A 245 -18.53 5.78 -1.38
C ILE A 245 -18.76 6.14 -2.84
N GLU A 246 -18.50 5.16 -3.69
CA GLU A 246 -18.80 5.21 -5.11
C GLU A 246 -19.94 4.25 -5.44
N PRO A 247 -20.74 4.51 -6.49
CA PRO A 247 -21.72 3.56 -6.96
C PRO A 247 -21.05 2.22 -7.32
N ILE A 248 -21.60 1.12 -6.80
CA ILE A 248 -21.14 -0.24 -7.05
C ILE A 248 -22.19 -0.98 -7.90
N THR A 249 -21.72 -1.95 -8.68
CA THR A 249 -22.55 -2.92 -9.39
C THR A 249 -21.92 -4.31 -9.25
N SER A 250 -22.61 -5.34 -9.71
CA SER A 250 -22.19 -6.73 -9.62
C SER A 250 -22.42 -7.47 -10.94
N ILE A 251 -21.76 -8.63 -11.11
CA ILE A 251 -21.98 -9.48 -12.29
C ILE A 251 -23.47 -9.82 -12.42
N LYS A 252 -24.14 -10.15 -11.32
CA LYS A 252 -25.56 -10.48 -11.31
C LYS A 252 -26.45 -9.31 -11.70
N GLU A 253 -26.15 -8.09 -11.25
CA GLU A 253 -26.92 -6.90 -11.65
C GLU A 253 -26.76 -6.57 -13.13
N GLU A 254 -25.57 -6.77 -13.69
CA GLU A 254 -25.27 -6.46 -15.09
C GLU A 254 -25.73 -7.55 -16.07
N THR A 255 -25.81 -8.81 -15.62
CA THR A 255 -26.13 -9.96 -16.49
C THR A 255 -27.45 -10.66 -16.18
N GLY A 256 -28.03 -10.41 -15.00
CA GLY A 256 -29.14 -11.18 -14.45
C GLY A 256 -28.78 -12.61 -14.03
N LYS A 257 -27.50 -13.02 -14.17
CA LYS A 257 -27.03 -14.38 -13.92
C LYS A 257 -26.36 -14.48 -12.55
N THR A 258 -26.71 -15.52 -11.79
CA THR A 258 -25.95 -15.91 -10.60
C THR A 258 -24.77 -16.78 -11.04
N VAL A 259 -23.55 -16.31 -10.81
CA VAL A 259 -22.32 -17.06 -11.10
C VAL A 259 -21.99 -17.98 -9.93
N THR A 260 -21.85 -19.28 -10.20
CA THR A 260 -21.46 -20.25 -9.17
C THR A 260 -19.96 -20.18 -8.88
N HIS A 261 -19.53 -20.77 -7.77
CA HIS A 261 -18.10 -20.84 -7.45
C HIS A 261 -17.30 -21.61 -8.52
N GLU A 262 -17.86 -22.71 -9.02
CA GLU A 262 -17.26 -23.56 -10.06
C GLU A 262 -17.12 -22.80 -11.38
N GLU A 263 -18.19 -22.14 -11.84
CA GLU A 263 -18.17 -21.33 -13.06
C GLU A 263 -17.12 -20.22 -12.97
N PHE A 264 -17.12 -19.46 -11.86
CA PHE A 264 -16.12 -18.42 -11.64
C PHE A 264 -14.70 -18.97 -11.69
N HIS A 265 -14.47 -20.11 -11.03
CA HIS A 265 -13.16 -20.74 -10.95
C HIS A 265 -12.69 -21.25 -12.32
N GLU A 266 -13.56 -21.87 -13.12
CA GLU A 266 -13.25 -22.31 -14.49
C GLU A 266 -12.87 -21.14 -15.40
N VAL A 267 -13.66 -20.05 -15.38
CA VAL A 267 -13.37 -18.84 -16.16
C VAL A 267 -12.01 -18.25 -15.77
N VAL A 268 -11.75 -18.11 -14.47
CA VAL A 268 -10.47 -17.57 -13.97
C VAL A 268 -9.30 -18.44 -14.40
N LEU A 269 -9.36 -19.76 -14.22
CA LEU A 269 -8.28 -20.66 -14.60
C LEU A 269 -8.06 -20.66 -16.12
N SER A 270 -9.13 -20.73 -16.91
CA SER A 270 -9.06 -20.70 -18.37
C SER A 270 -8.40 -19.41 -18.87
N THR A 271 -8.86 -18.26 -18.35
CA THR A 271 -8.31 -16.95 -18.70
C THR A 271 -6.83 -16.84 -18.28
N LEU A 272 -6.50 -17.20 -17.04
CA LEU A 272 -5.12 -17.13 -16.54
C LEU A 272 -4.18 -18.03 -17.35
N GLY A 273 -4.57 -19.28 -17.62
CA GLY A 273 -3.77 -20.21 -18.42
C GLY A 273 -3.49 -19.67 -19.83
N THR A 274 -4.53 -19.12 -20.46
CA THR A 274 -4.43 -18.50 -21.79
C THR A 274 -3.52 -17.28 -21.79
N VAL A 275 -3.74 -16.33 -20.89
CA VAL A 275 -3.00 -15.05 -20.87
C VAL A 275 -1.57 -15.23 -20.39
N LEU A 276 -1.33 -16.08 -19.39
CA LEU A 276 0.01 -16.36 -18.87
C LEU A 276 0.78 -17.35 -19.75
N LYS A 277 0.12 -17.99 -20.74
CA LYS A 277 0.69 -19.02 -21.62
C LYS A 277 1.36 -20.15 -20.83
N ARG A 278 0.69 -20.60 -19.78
CA ARG A 278 1.19 -21.60 -18.83
C ARG A 278 0.11 -22.65 -18.58
N ASP A 279 0.53 -23.90 -18.47
CA ASP A 279 -0.34 -24.96 -17.96
C ASP A 279 -0.51 -24.76 -16.45
N LEU A 280 -1.74 -24.43 -16.05
CA LEU A 280 -2.13 -24.35 -14.65
C LEU A 280 -2.54 -25.74 -14.17
N SER A 281 -1.97 -26.17 -13.05
CA SER A 281 -2.33 -27.44 -12.41
C SER A 281 -2.81 -27.19 -10.99
N HIS A 282 -3.73 -28.04 -10.54
CA HIS A 282 -4.15 -28.01 -9.15
C HIS A 282 -2.99 -28.43 -8.24
N GLY A 283 -2.48 -27.47 -7.47
CA GLY A 283 -1.53 -27.74 -6.40
C GLY A 283 -2.25 -28.26 -5.15
N LYS A 284 -1.62 -29.21 -4.45
CA LYS A 284 -1.91 -29.51 -3.06
C LYS A 284 -0.71 -29.09 -2.24
N PHE A 285 -0.93 -28.64 -1.00
CA PHE A 285 0.18 -28.41 -0.09
C PHE A 285 1.04 -29.66 -0.01
N THR A 286 2.33 -29.49 -0.22
CA THR A 286 3.31 -30.50 0.13
C THR A 286 3.29 -30.74 1.64
N ARG A 287 3.90 -31.84 2.06
CA ARG A 287 4.02 -32.18 3.48
C ARG A 287 4.74 -31.07 4.25
N ASP A 288 5.82 -30.53 3.70
CA ASP A 288 6.64 -29.51 4.35
C ASP A 288 5.92 -28.16 4.44
N GLU A 289 5.22 -27.75 3.37
CA GLU A 289 4.38 -26.54 3.40
C GLU A 289 3.23 -26.67 4.40
N SER A 290 2.61 -27.84 4.49
CA SER A 290 1.58 -28.13 5.49
C SER A 290 2.14 -27.96 6.91
N PHE A 291 3.33 -28.50 7.18
CA PHE A 291 4.00 -28.32 8.48
C PHE A 291 4.36 -26.86 8.77
N ALA A 292 4.89 -26.13 7.79
CA ALA A 292 5.22 -24.72 7.93
C ALA A 292 3.97 -23.88 8.21
N TYR A 293 2.86 -24.14 7.50
CA TYR A 293 1.57 -23.49 7.73
C TYR A 293 1.04 -23.77 9.15
N GLN A 294 1.06 -25.03 9.60
CA GLN A 294 0.62 -25.35 10.97
C GLN A 294 1.49 -24.69 12.03
N ARG A 295 2.80 -24.60 11.82
CA ARG A 295 3.70 -23.87 12.73
C ARG A 295 3.32 -22.39 12.82
N ARG A 296 3.11 -21.71 11.69
CA ARG A 296 2.68 -20.30 11.66
C ARG A 296 1.30 -20.11 12.30
N LYS A 297 0.35 -21.02 12.02
CA LYS A 297 -0.99 -21.01 12.63
C LYS A 297 -0.94 -21.14 14.15
N ASN A 298 -0.05 -21.98 14.68
CA ASN A 298 0.10 -22.15 16.13
C ASN A 298 0.77 -20.94 16.79
N LEU A 299 1.68 -20.25 16.08
CA LEU A 299 2.26 -18.98 16.54
C LEU A 299 1.20 -17.88 16.62
N ALA A 300 0.26 -17.81 15.67
CA ALA A 300 -0.81 -16.81 15.63
C ALA A 300 -1.92 -17.01 16.69
N ARG A 301 -1.92 -18.13 17.42
CA ARG A 301 -2.89 -18.44 18.48
C ARG A 301 -2.39 -18.08 19.89
N LYS A 302 -1.16 -17.58 20.01
CA LYS A 302 -0.61 -17.03 21.24
C LYS A 302 -0.75 -15.52 21.24
#